data_AF-A0A2R2NVR2-F1
#
_entry.id   AF-A0A2R2NVR2-F1
#
_cell.length_a   1.000
_cell.length_b   1.000
_cell.length_c   1.000
_cell.angle_alpha   90.00
_cell.angle_beta   90.00
_cell.angle_gamma   90.00
#
_symmetry.space_group_name_H-M   'P 1'
#
loop_
_entity.id
_entity.type
_entity.pdbx_description
1 polymer ?
#
loop_
_entity_poly.entity_id
_entity_poly.type
_entity_poly.pdbx_seq_one_letter_code
_entity_poly.pdbx_strand_id
1 'polypeptide(L)'
;MSQSVPESAVPPAKHDLSERVSGDPDLTRAERETTITFADDEERARVHSASPGIARRLLAHDHARLLSATLHDGEGVETVPGGEVPGETGDIVSVRVTLPVGCVSVKGVARSHNQSAAVVSDGVFEE
;
A
#
# COMPACT_ATOMS: atom_id res chain seq x y z
N MET A 1 39.55 3.98 20.84
CA MET A 1 38.90 3.08 19.87
C MET A 1 37.47 3.52 19.72
N SER A 2 37.21 4.41 18.77
CA SER A 2 35.86 4.91 18.49
C SER A 2 35.18 3.88 17.61
N GLN A 3 34.21 3.16 18.16
CA GLN A 3 33.35 2.29 17.37
C GLN A 3 32.34 3.17 16.63
N SER A 4 32.43 3.14 15.30
CA SER A 4 31.43 3.72 14.40
C SER A 4 30.12 2.97 14.60
N VAL A 5 29.09 3.71 15.01
CA VAL A 5 27.71 3.23 14.99
C VAL A 5 27.33 3.02 13.52
N PRO A 6 26.81 1.85 13.11
CA PRO A 6 26.37 1.66 11.73
C PRO A 6 25.24 2.64 11.43
N GLU A 7 25.38 3.31 10.28
CA GLU A 7 24.40 4.20 9.68
C GLU A 7 23.04 3.48 9.65
N SER A 8 22.16 3.88 10.56
CA SER A 8 20.77 3.42 10.58
C SER A 8 20.15 3.85 9.26
N ALA A 9 19.97 2.89 8.34
CA ALA A 9 19.29 3.09 7.08
C ALA A 9 17.99 3.86 7.35
N VAL A 10 17.92 5.09 6.84
CA VAL A 10 16.68 5.87 6.89
C VAL A 10 15.63 5.02 6.17
N PRO A 11 14.50 4.66 6.82
CA PRO A 11 13.48 3.87 6.14
C PRO A 11 13.06 4.64 4.89
N PRO A 12 12.96 3.97 3.72
CA PRO A 12 12.66 4.63 2.46
C PRO A 12 11.39 5.48 2.60
N ALA A 13 11.38 6.67 2.00
CA ALA A 13 10.20 7.51 2.06
C ALA A 13 9.04 6.74 1.43
N LYS A 14 7.85 6.85 2.03
CA LYS A 14 6.66 6.11 1.61
C LYS A 14 6.28 6.34 0.13
N HIS A 15 6.68 7.51 -0.40
CA HIS A 15 6.54 7.87 -1.81
C HIS A 15 7.41 6.99 -2.73
N ASP A 16 8.65 6.71 -2.35
CA ASP A 16 9.59 5.87 -3.11
C ASP A 16 9.09 4.42 -3.20
N LEU A 17 8.41 3.94 -2.15
CA LEU A 17 7.77 2.62 -2.16
C LEU A 17 6.62 2.53 -3.17
N SER A 18 5.94 3.63 -3.48
CA SER A 18 4.79 3.60 -4.39
C SER A 18 5.19 3.27 -5.83
N GLU A 19 6.40 3.66 -6.25
CA GLU A 19 6.91 3.40 -7.60
C GLU A 19 7.23 1.91 -7.82
N ARG A 20 7.54 1.19 -6.74
CA ARG A 20 7.83 -0.26 -6.74
C ARG A 20 6.59 -1.15 -6.72
N VAL A 21 5.39 -0.57 -6.65
CA VAL A 21 4.17 -1.38 -6.63
C VAL A 21 3.91 -1.96 -8.02
N SER A 22 3.90 -3.28 -8.12
CA SER A 22 3.55 -4.01 -9.33
C SER A 22 2.38 -4.97 -9.05
N GLY A 23 1.89 -5.64 -10.09
CA GLY A 23 0.84 -6.65 -9.93
C GLY A 23 1.47 -8.01 -9.67
N ASP A 24 1.00 -8.68 -8.63
CA ASP A 24 1.42 -10.05 -8.32
C ASP A 24 1.33 -10.95 -9.57
N PRO A 25 2.45 -11.50 -10.08
CA PRO A 25 2.46 -12.36 -11.26
C PRO A 25 1.77 -13.70 -11.01
N ASP A 26 1.70 -14.14 -9.75
CA ASP A 26 1.08 -15.42 -9.36
C ASP A 26 -0.43 -15.31 -9.14
N LEU A 27 -0.98 -14.08 -9.11
CA LEU A 27 -2.41 -13.83 -8.96
C LEU A 27 -3.03 -13.25 -10.23
N THR A 28 -4.10 -13.90 -10.69
CA THR A 28 -4.99 -13.34 -11.70
C THR A 28 -5.69 -12.09 -11.18
N ARG A 29 -6.24 -11.28 -12.11
CA ARG A 29 -7.02 -10.09 -11.75
C ARG A 29 -8.22 -10.41 -10.85
N ALA A 30 -8.81 -11.60 -10.99
CA ALA A 30 -9.98 -12.01 -10.22
C ALA A 30 -9.62 -12.41 -8.78
N GLU A 31 -8.38 -12.83 -8.54
CA GLU A 31 -7.89 -13.24 -7.21
C GLU A 31 -7.38 -12.06 -6.38
N ARG A 32 -7.01 -10.95 -7.03
CA ARG A 32 -6.57 -9.74 -6.33
C ARG A 32 -7.71 -9.09 -5.58
N GLU A 33 -7.59 -9.06 -4.26
CA GLU A 33 -8.61 -8.50 -3.36
C GLU A 33 -8.20 -7.14 -2.78
N THR A 34 -9.20 -6.36 -2.39
CA THR A 34 -9.04 -5.22 -1.47
C THR A 34 -10.07 -5.34 -0.36
N THR A 35 -9.59 -5.28 0.88
CA THR A 35 -10.42 -5.43 2.10
C THR A 35 -10.24 -4.19 2.95
N ILE A 36 -11.35 -3.60 3.37
CA ILE A 36 -11.38 -2.47 4.31
C ILE A 36 -12.10 -2.93 5.57
N THR A 37 -11.53 -2.68 6.74
CA THR A 37 -12.09 -3.10 8.03
C THR A 37 -11.90 -2.02 9.09
N PHE A 38 -12.96 -1.72 9.83
CA PHE A 38 -12.96 -0.88 11.03
C PHE A 38 -14.17 -1.29 11.89
N ALA A 39 -14.04 -1.18 13.21
CA ALA A 39 -15.18 -1.26 14.12
C ALA A 39 -15.76 0.14 14.39
N ASP A 40 -16.98 0.21 14.92
CA ASP A 40 -17.68 1.47 15.21
C ASP A 40 -16.94 2.34 16.24
N ASP A 41 -16.13 1.74 17.11
CA ASP A 41 -15.33 2.41 18.14
C ASP A 41 -13.88 2.68 17.71
N GLU A 42 -13.50 2.32 16.48
CA GLU A 42 -12.16 2.57 15.94
C GLU A 42 -12.09 3.86 15.13
N GLU A 43 -11.11 4.71 15.45
CA GLU A 43 -10.88 5.96 14.71
C GLU A 43 -10.17 5.75 13.35
N ARG A 44 -9.62 4.55 13.12
CA ARG A 44 -8.81 4.25 11.93
C ARG A 44 -9.19 2.92 11.29
N ALA A 45 -9.37 2.95 9.98
CA ALA A 45 -9.55 1.76 9.17
C ALA A 45 -8.23 1.05 8.90
N ARG A 46 -8.30 -0.27 8.76
CA ARG A 46 -7.25 -1.14 8.24
C ARG A 46 -7.62 -1.51 6.81
N VAL A 47 -6.68 -1.37 5.90
CA VAL A 47 -6.89 -1.68 4.48
C VAL A 47 -5.81 -2.61 4.01
N HIS A 48 -6.22 -3.75 3.47
CA HIS A 48 -5.38 -4.64 2.67
C HIS A 48 -5.70 -4.42 1.19
N SER A 49 -4.69 -4.40 0.33
CA SER A 49 -4.90 -4.39 -1.11
C SER A 49 -3.78 -5.09 -1.87
N ALA A 50 -4.17 -6.08 -2.67
CA ALA A 50 -3.35 -6.69 -3.73
C ALA A 50 -3.60 -6.03 -5.11
N SER A 51 -4.38 -4.95 -5.15
CA SER A 51 -4.61 -4.18 -6.38
C SER A 51 -3.54 -3.10 -6.51
N PRO A 52 -2.69 -3.13 -7.57
CA PRO A 52 -1.58 -2.19 -7.71
C PRO A 52 -2.02 -0.73 -7.69
N GLY A 53 -3.15 -0.44 -8.37
CA GLY A 53 -3.68 0.92 -8.44
C GLY A 53 -4.14 1.47 -7.08
N ILE A 54 -4.64 0.61 -6.20
CA ILE A 54 -5.07 1.01 -4.84
C ILE A 54 -3.86 1.07 -3.92
N ALA A 55 -2.98 0.05 -3.96
CA ALA A 55 -1.75 0.01 -3.17
C ALA A 55 -0.87 1.25 -3.38
N ARG A 56 -0.65 1.68 -4.63
CA ARG A 56 0.08 2.92 -4.95
C ARG A 56 -0.52 4.14 -4.26
N ARG A 57 -1.84 4.30 -4.32
CA ARG A 57 -2.56 5.43 -3.71
C ARG A 57 -2.49 5.39 -2.19
N LEU A 58 -2.64 4.21 -1.59
CA LEU A 58 -2.49 4.04 -0.15
C LEU A 58 -1.08 4.38 0.34
N LEU A 59 -0.05 4.06 -0.45
CA LEU A 59 1.33 4.45 -0.16
C LEU A 59 1.55 5.95 -0.35
N ALA A 60 0.98 6.58 -1.38
CA ALA A 60 1.10 8.03 -1.58
C ALA A 60 0.30 8.87 -0.56
N HIS A 61 -0.70 8.30 0.12
CA HIS A 61 -1.60 9.07 0.99
C HIS A 61 -0.96 9.49 2.33
N ASP A 62 -0.96 10.78 2.65
CA ASP A 62 -0.30 11.36 3.84
C ASP A 62 -0.72 10.74 5.17
N HIS A 63 -2.04 10.56 5.38
CA HIS A 63 -2.56 9.96 6.62
C HIS A 63 -2.47 8.44 6.70
N ALA A 64 -2.03 7.76 5.63
CA ALA A 64 -1.90 6.31 5.64
C ALA A 64 -0.55 5.90 6.25
N ARG A 65 -0.60 4.96 7.19
CA ARG A 65 0.58 4.34 7.81
C ARG A 65 0.70 2.91 7.31
N LEU A 66 1.86 2.55 6.78
CA LEU A 66 2.15 1.18 6.33
C LEU A 66 2.31 0.26 7.54
N LEU A 67 1.54 -0.82 7.57
CA LEU A 67 1.61 -1.87 8.59
C LEU A 67 2.50 -3.02 8.12
N SER A 68 2.31 -3.46 6.88
CA SER A 68 3.12 -4.47 6.22
C SER A 68 3.06 -4.34 4.70
N ALA A 69 4.04 -4.89 4.01
CA ALA A 69 4.05 -5.04 2.56
C ALA A 69 4.40 -6.49 2.20
N THR A 70 3.78 -7.01 1.15
CA THR A 70 4.20 -8.27 0.53
C THR A 70 5.06 -7.96 -0.68
N LEU A 71 6.25 -8.53 -0.70
CA LEU A 71 7.24 -8.41 -1.76
C LEU A 71 7.24 -9.68 -2.60
N HIS A 72 7.46 -9.52 -3.90
CA HIS A 72 7.71 -10.61 -4.82
C HIS A 72 9.09 -10.43 -5.45
N ASP A 73 9.97 -11.42 -5.29
CA ASP A 73 11.37 -11.38 -5.78
C ASP A 73 11.58 -12.08 -7.13
N GLY A 74 10.55 -12.77 -7.62
CA GLY A 74 10.55 -13.52 -8.87
C GLY A 74 10.51 -15.03 -8.66
N GLU A 75 10.87 -15.50 -7.46
CA GLU A 75 10.79 -16.91 -7.07
C GLU A 75 9.65 -17.17 -6.08
N GLY A 76 9.28 -16.17 -5.27
CA GLY A 76 8.12 -16.26 -4.40
C GLY A 76 7.76 -14.94 -3.74
N VAL A 77 6.96 -15.05 -2.68
CA VAL A 77 6.44 -13.91 -1.92
C VAL A 77 6.86 -13.94 -0.46
N GLU A 78 7.22 -12.78 0.08
CA GLU A 78 7.51 -12.58 1.49
C GLU A 78 6.74 -11.37 2.03
N THR A 79 6.16 -11.49 3.23
CA THR A 79 5.50 -10.35 3.89
C THR A 79 6.37 -9.79 5.00
N VAL A 80 6.69 -8.51 4.89
CA VAL A 80 7.56 -7.79 5.82
C VAL A 80 6.79 -6.68 6.55
N PRO A 81 7.14 -6.36 7.82
CA PRO A 81 6.61 -5.20 8.52
C PRO A 81 6.89 -3.88 7.77
N GLY A 82 5.98 -2.91 7.88
CA GLY A 82 6.05 -1.67 7.10
C GLY A 82 7.30 -0.82 7.35
N GLY A 83 7.87 -0.86 8.56
CA GLY A 83 9.11 -0.18 8.90
C GLY A 83 10.38 -0.93 8.45
N GLU A 84 10.23 -2.14 7.93
CA GLU A 84 11.32 -3.05 7.56
C GLU A 84 11.33 -3.35 6.05
N VAL A 85 10.53 -2.61 5.25
CA VAL A 85 10.51 -2.78 3.81
C VAL A 85 11.89 -2.39 3.25
N PRO A 86 12.66 -3.33 2.67
CA PRO A 86 13.96 -3.03 2.08
C PRO A 86 13.78 -2.05 0.92
N GLY A 87 14.68 -1.07 0.81
CA GLY A 87 14.56 0.01 -0.17
C GLY A 87 14.62 -0.44 -1.64
N GLU A 88 15.39 -1.48 -1.94
CA GLU A 88 15.78 -1.82 -3.33
C GLU A 88 15.43 -3.25 -3.77
N THR A 89 14.88 -4.09 -2.88
CA THR A 89 14.67 -5.53 -3.16
C THR A 89 13.20 -5.87 -3.37
N GLY A 90 12.88 -6.45 -4.52
CA GLY A 90 11.57 -7.02 -4.84
C GLY A 90 10.48 -5.98 -5.15
N ASP A 91 9.49 -6.42 -5.91
CA ASP A 91 8.30 -5.64 -6.24
C ASP A 91 7.27 -5.71 -5.10
N ILE A 92 6.63 -4.59 -4.78
CA ILE A 92 5.53 -4.58 -3.80
C ILE A 92 4.26 -5.04 -4.50
N VAL A 93 3.78 -6.22 -4.16
CA VAL A 93 2.59 -6.83 -4.78
C VAL A 93 1.32 -6.66 -3.96
N SER A 94 1.46 -6.45 -2.64
CA SER A 94 0.34 -6.08 -1.78
C SER A 94 0.80 -5.20 -0.62
N VAL A 95 -0.13 -4.43 -0.06
CA VAL A 95 0.11 -3.62 1.14
C VAL A 95 -1.01 -3.80 2.16
N ARG A 96 -0.63 -3.67 3.42
CA ARG A 96 -1.56 -3.44 4.52
C ARG A 96 -1.25 -2.10 5.15
N VAL A 97 -2.23 -1.21 5.19
CA VAL A 97 -2.10 0.13 5.77
C VAL A 97 -3.21 0.39 6.77
N THR A 98 -3.05 1.48 7.51
CA THR A 98 -4.14 2.08 8.29
C THR A 98 -4.24 3.56 8.02
N LEU A 99 -5.47 4.09 7.95
CA LEU A 99 -5.80 5.49 7.70
C LEU A 99 -7.01 5.90 8.56
N PRO A 100 -7.18 7.18 8.91
CA PRO A 100 -8.38 7.66 9.59
C PRO A 100 -9.66 7.22 8.87
N VAL A 101 -10.70 6.83 9.60
CA VAL A 101 -11.98 6.40 9.00
C VAL A 101 -12.57 7.52 8.13
N GLY A 102 -12.39 8.79 8.51
CA GLY A 102 -12.82 9.95 7.71
C GLY A 102 -12.19 10.06 6.31
N CYS A 103 -11.12 9.31 6.02
CA CYS A 103 -10.52 9.24 4.68
C CYS A 103 -11.13 8.13 3.80
N VAL A 104 -12.03 7.30 4.34
CA VAL A 104 -12.71 6.20 3.61
C VAL A 104 -14.09 6.67 3.16
N SER A 105 -14.34 6.65 1.85
CA SER A 105 -15.62 7.06 1.27
C SER A 105 -16.27 5.94 0.46
N VAL A 106 -17.57 5.73 0.63
CA VAL A 106 -18.39 4.89 -0.26
C VAL A 106 -19.11 5.79 -1.26
N LYS A 107 -18.82 5.62 -2.55
CA LYS A 107 -19.52 6.37 -3.61
C LYS A 107 -20.90 5.75 -3.84
N GLY A 108 -21.93 6.59 -3.92
CA GLY A 108 -23.33 6.16 -4.12
C GLY A 108 -23.70 5.79 -5.57
N VAL A 109 -22.79 5.97 -6.53
CA VAL A 109 -23.03 5.67 -7.95
C VAL A 109 -22.21 4.45 -8.37
N ALA A 110 -22.88 3.46 -8.94
CA ALA A 110 -22.24 2.28 -9.49
C ALA A 110 -21.43 2.61 -10.75
N ARG A 111 -20.29 1.93 -10.93
CA ARG A 111 -19.50 2.04 -12.16
C ARG A 111 -20.25 1.43 -13.35
N SER A 112 -20.05 2.02 -14.53
CA SER A 112 -20.55 1.50 -15.81
C SER A 112 -19.47 0.77 -16.65
N HIS A 113 -18.21 0.76 -16.21
CA HIS A 113 -17.08 0.17 -16.95
C HIS A 113 -16.18 -0.69 -16.04
N ASN A 114 -15.53 -1.70 -16.61
CA ASN A 114 -14.79 -2.77 -15.91
C ASN A 114 -13.25 -2.61 -15.92
N GLN A 115 -12.73 -1.44 -16.28
CA GLN A 115 -11.30 -1.11 -16.21
C GLN A 115 -10.80 -0.98 -14.75
N SER A 116 -9.50 -1.12 -14.52
CA SER A 116 -8.91 -0.95 -13.19
C SER A 116 -9.21 0.46 -12.68
N ALA A 117 -9.90 0.54 -11.54
CA ALA A 117 -10.42 1.80 -11.04
C ALA A 117 -9.27 2.72 -10.64
N ALA A 118 -9.29 3.95 -11.16
CA ALA A 118 -8.75 5.06 -10.42
C ALA A 118 -9.74 5.33 -9.28
N VAL A 119 -9.48 4.78 -8.08
CA VAL A 119 -10.11 5.28 -6.86
C VAL A 119 -9.50 6.67 -6.63
N VAL A 120 -9.97 7.65 -7.39
CA VAL A 120 -9.53 9.05 -7.29
C VAL A 120 -10.23 9.62 -6.07
N SER A 121 -9.43 9.85 -5.02
CA SER A 121 -9.66 10.93 -4.08
C SER A 121 -9.24 12.21 -4.80
N ASP A 122 -10.12 13.21 -4.86
CA ASP A 122 -9.68 14.58 -5.20
C ASP A 122 -8.55 14.98 -4.23
N GLY A 123 -7.42 15.43 -4.77
CA GLY A 123 -6.29 15.96 -3.97
C GLY A 123 -5.02 15.10 -3.85
N VAL A 124 -4.92 13.92 -4.49
CA VAL A 124 -3.66 13.12 -4.44
C VAL A 124 -2.66 13.52 -5.54
N PHE A 125 -3.11 14.26 -6.55
CA PHE A 125 -2.25 14.89 -7.55
C PHE A 125 -2.76 16.33 -7.72
N GLU A 126 -2.17 17.27 -7.01
CA GLU A 126 -2.28 18.69 -7.36
C GLU A 126 -1.20 18.98 -8.42
N GLU A 127 -1.68 19.30 -9.63
CA GLU A 127 -1.01 19.76 -10.87
C GLU A 127 0.24 19.03 -11.39
#